data_AF-A0A8T7E6T3-F1
#
_entry.id   AF-A0A8T7E6T3-F1
#
_cell.length_a   1.000
_cell.length_b   1.000
_cell.length_c   1.000
_cell.angle_alpha   90.00
_cell.angle_beta   90.00
_cell.angle_gamma   90.00
#
_symmetry.space_group_name_H-M   'P 1'
#
loop_
_entity.id
_entity.type
_entity.pdbx_description
1 polymer ?
#
loop_
_entity_poly.entity_id
_entity_poly.type
_entity_poly.pdbx_seq_one_letter_code
_entity_poly.pdbx_strand_id
1 'polypeptide(L)'
;MSEVTPSAEEPPEMAVSEDITFTETAVAPHRTARLVGIGLIILSVVMAWLLLVGYLGYQSGQRQLTTRQQSEFLANLERQTTLAAENIGQGNYALALRRLEWVLARQPQNREALRLQAEASQALAAQSQPAESPATPTPPQPTATPEPSPTPGQISSPEEELQRLRRLSVNKEWAEAVSGLTAFQQQFPNYEREETDRLLFDAYLGYSQMLFENNQSEPGLYYLSLAERLGALPQVMRDYQTWAELYTQGISFYGVNWDAAAYYFRDLCLAAPFYGNACAKLLNILVARGDQYAYLEDWCPAQSWYEEAWRLSSGGELAGKLETARTGCLLATPIPSEPITGTLPLTNTQPIIESPFIIP
;
A
#
# COMPACT_ATOMS: atom_id res chain seq x y z
N MET A 1 49.57 27.91 -74.21
CA MET A 1 49.08 26.55 -74.02
C MET A 1 47.68 26.68 -73.41
N SER A 2 46.58 26.63 -74.16
CA SER A 2 46.15 25.61 -75.16
C SER A 2 45.38 24.48 -74.48
N GLU A 3 44.27 23.96 -75.01
CA GLU A 3 43.40 24.36 -76.14
C GLU A 3 42.00 23.73 -75.86
N VAL A 4 40.88 24.44 -76.08
CA VAL A 4 39.95 24.35 -77.24
C VAL A 4 39.08 23.07 -77.33
N THR A 5 37.81 23.32 -77.67
CA THR A 5 36.61 22.50 -77.99
C THR A 5 36.74 21.64 -79.28
N PRO A 6 35.69 21.00 -79.91
CA PRO A 6 34.20 21.02 -79.75
C PRO A 6 33.62 19.59 -79.50
N SER A 7 32.39 19.14 -79.80
CA SER A 7 31.11 19.57 -80.47
C SER A 7 29.94 18.90 -79.68
N ALA A 8 28.64 18.92 -79.98
CA ALA A 8 27.81 19.27 -81.16
C ALA A 8 26.46 19.92 -80.69
N GLU A 9 25.58 20.57 -81.46
CA GLU A 9 25.21 20.60 -82.90
C GLU A 9 24.37 19.37 -83.36
N GLU A 10 23.12 19.45 -83.87
CA GLU A 10 22.15 20.55 -83.97
C GLU A 10 20.66 20.00 -84.13
N PRO A 11 19.70 20.51 -84.95
CA PRO A 11 18.46 21.24 -84.57
C PRO A 11 17.17 20.46 -85.02
N PRO A 12 16.01 21.04 -85.48
CA PRO A 12 15.36 22.37 -85.37
C PRO A 12 13.88 22.24 -84.83
N GLU A 13 12.83 23.06 -85.02
CA GLU A 13 12.55 24.42 -85.56
C GLU A 13 11.18 24.95 -85.02
N MET A 14 10.88 26.25 -85.19
CA MET A 14 9.54 26.93 -85.26
C MET A 14 8.47 26.77 -84.13
N ALA A 15 7.57 27.74 -83.85
CA ALA A 15 7.48 29.21 -84.10
C ALA A 15 6.21 29.81 -83.42
N VAL A 16 6.00 31.14 -83.57
CA VAL A 16 4.72 31.91 -83.57
C VAL A 16 4.28 32.69 -82.29
N SER A 17 4.21 34.03 -82.49
CA SER A 17 3.40 35.12 -81.88
C SER A 17 3.40 35.46 -80.37
N GLU A 18 3.79 36.72 -80.11
CA GLU A 18 3.14 37.80 -79.31
C GLU A 18 1.69 37.52 -78.80
N ASP A 19 1.26 38.02 -77.63
CA ASP A 19 1.02 39.47 -77.37
C ASP A 19 1.08 39.85 -75.86
N ILE A 20 0.98 41.15 -75.55
CA ILE A 20 1.17 41.75 -74.22
C ILE A 20 -0.16 42.09 -73.53
N THR A 21 -0.45 41.46 -72.38
CA THR A 21 -1.50 41.93 -71.45
C THR A 21 -0.94 42.24 -70.07
N PHE A 22 -0.95 43.53 -69.70
CA PHE A 22 -0.53 44.02 -68.40
C PHE A 22 -1.64 43.82 -67.35
N THR A 23 -1.57 42.75 -66.56
CA THR A 23 -2.48 42.56 -65.41
C THR A 23 -1.93 43.23 -64.16
N GLU A 24 -2.53 44.36 -63.82
CA GLU A 24 -2.24 45.21 -62.65
C GLU A 24 -2.22 44.43 -61.32
N THR A 25 -1.07 44.38 -60.65
CA THR A 25 -0.95 43.78 -59.31
C THR A 25 -1.49 44.74 -58.25
N ALA A 26 -2.76 44.58 -57.88
CA ALA A 26 -3.43 45.40 -56.87
C ALA A 26 -2.70 45.37 -55.51
N VAL A 27 -2.16 46.53 -55.10
CA VAL A 27 -1.39 46.66 -53.86
C VAL A 27 -2.32 46.60 -52.64
N ALA A 28 -2.36 45.44 -51.97
CA ALA A 28 -3.07 45.29 -50.71
C ALA A 28 -2.49 46.23 -49.63
N PRO A 29 -3.33 46.95 -48.85
CA PRO A 29 -2.86 48.06 -48.05
C PRO A 29 -2.09 47.60 -46.79
N HIS A 30 -0.86 48.10 -46.61
CA HIS A 30 0.03 47.84 -45.46
C HIS A 30 -0.57 48.05 -44.04
N ARG A 31 -1.79 48.59 -43.94
CA ARG A 31 -2.50 48.80 -42.66
C ARG A 31 -3.02 47.49 -42.06
N THR A 32 -3.51 46.54 -42.88
CA THR A 32 -4.06 45.27 -42.37
C THR A 32 -2.98 44.39 -41.76
N ALA A 33 -1.83 44.24 -42.44
CA ALA A 33 -0.68 43.50 -41.95
C ALA A 33 -0.16 44.04 -40.60
N ARG A 34 -0.16 45.36 -40.41
CA ARG A 34 0.22 45.99 -39.11
C ARG A 34 -0.76 45.65 -37.99
N LEU A 35 -2.08 45.64 -38.27
CA LEU A 35 -3.09 45.27 -37.28
C LEU A 35 -2.98 43.79 -36.87
N VAL A 36 -2.75 42.89 -37.82
CA VAL A 36 -2.51 41.45 -37.53
C VAL A 36 -1.25 41.27 -36.67
N GLY A 37 -0.15 41.97 -37.00
CA GLY A 37 1.08 41.93 -36.20
C GLY A 37 0.88 42.42 -34.76
N ILE A 38 0.13 43.51 -34.56
CA ILE A 38 -0.23 44.00 -33.22
C ILE A 38 -1.09 42.98 -32.46
N GLY A 39 -2.05 42.33 -33.13
CA GLY A 39 -2.87 41.28 -32.54
C GLY A 39 -2.05 40.09 -32.01
N LEU A 40 -1.05 39.63 -32.77
CA LEU A 40 -0.14 38.55 -32.35
C LEU A 40 0.74 38.94 -31.16
N ILE A 41 1.21 40.19 -31.10
CA ILE A 41 1.97 40.71 -29.94
C ILE A 41 1.10 40.71 -28.69
N ILE A 42 -0.14 41.19 -28.78
CA ILE A 42 -1.10 41.20 -27.66
C ILE A 42 -1.40 39.76 -27.20
N LEU A 43 -1.65 38.83 -28.13
CA LEU A 43 -1.87 37.42 -27.83
C LEU A 43 -0.67 36.81 -27.07
N SER A 44 0.55 37.09 -27.53
CA SER A 44 1.78 36.60 -26.88
C SER A 44 1.95 37.14 -25.45
N VAL A 45 1.64 38.43 -25.23
CA VAL A 45 1.73 39.05 -23.89
C VAL A 45 0.67 38.47 -22.94
N VAL A 46 -0.57 38.28 -23.41
CA VAL A 46 -1.64 37.65 -22.61
C VAL A 46 -1.27 36.21 -22.24
N MET A 47 -0.76 35.42 -23.18
CA MET A 47 -0.38 34.03 -22.91
C MET A 47 0.80 33.92 -21.94
N ALA A 48 1.82 34.78 -22.09
CA ALA A 48 2.93 34.86 -21.14
C ALA A 48 2.45 35.24 -19.72
N TRP A 49 1.47 36.14 -19.61
CA TRP A 49 0.89 36.54 -18.32
C TRP A 49 0.08 35.41 -17.66
N LEU A 50 -0.72 34.67 -18.43
CA LEU A 50 -1.44 33.49 -17.93
C LEU A 50 -0.48 32.40 -17.42
N LEU A 51 0.60 32.14 -18.15
CA LEU A 51 1.65 31.19 -17.73
C LEU A 51 2.35 31.64 -16.43
N LEU A 52 2.63 32.94 -16.28
CA LEU A 52 3.22 33.50 -15.07
C LEU A 52 2.30 33.34 -13.85
N VAL A 53 1.00 33.61 -14.01
CA VAL A 53 -0.01 33.42 -12.94
C VAL A 53 -0.12 31.94 -12.56
N GLY A 54 -0.15 31.03 -13.55
CA GLY A 54 -0.16 29.58 -13.29
C GLY A 54 1.07 29.09 -12.54
N TYR A 55 2.26 29.56 -12.92
CA TYR A 55 3.53 29.21 -12.25
C TYR A 55 3.59 29.71 -10.79
N LEU A 56 3.15 30.94 -10.52
CA LEU A 56 3.06 31.48 -9.16
C LEU A 56 2.02 30.73 -8.32
N GLY A 57 0.89 30.35 -8.92
CA GLY A 57 -0.11 29.47 -8.29
C GLY A 57 0.50 28.13 -7.87
N TYR A 58 1.16 27.43 -8.79
CA TYR A 58 1.84 26.15 -8.54
C TYR A 58 2.89 26.26 -7.42
N GLN A 59 3.75 27.29 -7.46
CA GLN A 59 4.78 27.49 -6.43
C GLN A 59 4.17 27.78 -5.04
N SER A 60 3.03 28.49 -4.98
CA SER A 60 2.34 28.75 -3.71
C SER A 60 1.66 27.49 -3.15
N GLY A 61 1.04 26.67 -4.00
CA GLY A 61 0.43 25.39 -3.61
C GLY A 61 1.44 24.41 -3.02
N GLN A 62 2.59 24.22 -3.68
CA GLN A 62 3.65 23.34 -3.16
C GLN A 62 4.18 23.77 -1.78
N ARG A 63 4.30 25.07 -1.51
CA ARG A 63 4.69 25.59 -0.17
C ARG A 63 3.63 25.34 0.91
N GLN A 64 2.34 25.37 0.55
CA GLN A 64 1.27 25.05 1.50
C GLN A 64 1.24 23.55 1.83
N LEU A 65 1.47 22.69 0.83
CA LEU A 65 1.53 21.23 1.04
C LEU A 65 2.65 20.84 2.01
N THR A 66 3.88 21.33 1.81
CA THR A 66 5.00 21.00 2.71
C THR A 66 4.79 21.52 4.13
N THR A 67 4.21 22.72 4.29
CA THR A 67 3.92 23.29 5.62
C THR A 67 2.84 22.46 6.34
N ARG A 68 1.77 22.05 5.65
CA ARG A 68 0.71 21.21 6.23
C ARG A 68 1.25 19.85 6.68
N GLN A 69 1.98 19.16 5.79
CA GLN A 69 2.62 17.87 6.10
C GLN A 69 3.52 17.94 7.33
N GLN A 70 4.30 19.02 7.50
CA GLN A 70 5.13 19.23 8.69
C GLN A 70 4.29 19.45 9.96
N SER A 71 3.23 20.26 9.89
CA SER A 71 2.34 20.49 11.05
C SER A 71 1.57 19.22 11.47
N GLU A 72 1.09 18.44 10.51
CA GLU A 72 0.39 17.17 10.74
C GLU A 72 1.33 16.10 11.32
N PHE A 73 2.58 16.04 10.84
CA PHE A 73 3.61 15.16 11.39
C PHE A 73 3.95 15.48 12.86
N LEU A 74 4.12 16.75 13.20
CA LEU A 74 4.39 17.18 14.58
C LEU A 74 3.19 16.92 15.50
N ALA A 75 1.97 17.27 15.08
CA ALA A 75 0.75 17.00 15.85
C ALA A 75 0.50 15.49 16.04
N ASN A 76 0.88 14.65 15.07
CA ASN A 76 0.82 13.19 15.23
C ASN A 76 1.86 12.66 16.22
N LEU A 77 3.07 13.24 16.29
CA LEU A 77 4.08 12.88 17.29
C LEU A 77 3.63 13.22 18.73
N GLU A 78 3.11 14.43 18.94
CA GLU A 78 2.55 14.90 20.21
C GLU A 78 1.32 14.07 20.64
N ARG A 79 0.46 13.67 19.69
CA ARG A 79 -0.64 12.75 19.95
C ARG A 79 -0.14 11.38 20.42
N GLN A 80 0.96 10.87 19.88
CA GLN A 80 1.51 9.57 20.29
C GLN A 80 2.21 9.61 21.65
N THR A 81 2.86 10.72 22.06
CA THR A 81 3.36 10.85 23.45
C THR A 81 2.20 10.96 24.44
N THR A 82 1.18 11.75 24.12
CA THR A 82 -0.05 11.85 24.94
C THR A 82 -0.73 10.48 25.12
N LEU A 83 -0.94 9.73 24.04
CA LEU A 83 -1.52 8.39 24.10
C LEU A 83 -0.62 7.38 24.83
N ALA A 84 0.71 7.53 24.77
CA ALA A 84 1.62 6.69 25.57
C ALA A 84 1.47 6.96 27.07
N ALA A 85 1.29 8.22 27.48
CA ALA A 85 1.01 8.58 28.87
C ALA A 85 -0.36 8.03 29.35
N GLU A 86 -1.41 8.09 28.51
CA GLU A 86 -2.70 7.43 28.80
C GLU A 86 -2.51 5.92 29.02
N ASN A 87 -1.74 5.25 28.15
CA ASN A 87 -1.45 3.82 28.27
C ASN A 87 -0.65 3.46 29.52
N ILE A 88 0.27 4.32 29.99
CA ILE A 88 0.99 4.15 31.27
C ILE A 88 0.01 4.23 32.45
N GLY A 89 -0.91 5.20 32.43
CA GLY A 89 -1.97 5.32 33.45
C GLY A 89 -2.96 4.15 33.47
N GLN A 90 -3.15 3.49 32.33
CA GLN A 90 -3.98 2.28 32.17
C GLN A 90 -3.22 0.96 32.45
N GLY A 91 -1.93 1.00 32.78
CA GLY A 91 -1.11 -0.20 32.99
C GLY A 91 -0.67 -0.93 31.71
N ASN A 92 -0.98 -0.39 30.53
CA ASN A 92 -0.69 -0.95 29.21
C ASN A 92 0.76 -0.67 28.77
N TYR A 93 1.74 -0.97 29.62
CA TYR A 93 3.14 -0.57 29.44
C TYR A 93 3.77 -1.07 28.13
N ALA A 94 3.43 -2.28 27.67
CA ALA A 94 3.91 -2.84 26.41
C ALA A 94 3.33 -2.14 25.15
N LEU A 95 2.19 -1.45 25.25
CA LEU A 95 1.66 -0.60 24.19
C LEU A 95 2.23 0.82 24.27
N ALA A 96 2.40 1.35 25.49
CA ALA A 96 3.11 2.63 25.70
C ALA A 96 4.54 2.60 25.14
N LEU A 97 5.32 1.55 25.45
CA LEU A 97 6.70 1.41 24.97
C LEU A 97 6.79 1.39 23.43
N ARG A 98 5.90 0.67 22.74
CA ARG A 98 5.85 0.65 21.26
C ARG A 98 5.53 2.04 20.66
N ARG A 99 4.63 2.81 21.28
CA ARG A 99 4.34 4.20 20.86
C ARG A 99 5.54 5.11 21.08
N LEU A 100 6.23 4.97 22.21
CA LEU A 100 7.39 5.79 22.58
C LEU A 100 8.62 5.48 21.72
N GLU A 101 8.84 4.21 21.38
CA GLU A 101 9.85 3.79 20.40
C GLU A 101 9.60 4.43 19.02
N TRP A 102 8.35 4.41 18.54
CA TRP A 102 7.97 5.06 17.27
C TRP A 102 8.23 6.57 17.29
N VAL A 103 8.00 7.24 18.43
CA VAL A 103 8.33 8.67 18.63
C VAL A 103 9.84 8.88 18.64
N LEU A 104 10.59 8.12 19.45
CA LEU A 104 12.03 8.31 19.64
C LEU A 104 12.85 7.97 18.39
N ALA A 105 12.39 7.04 17.55
CA ALA A 105 12.96 6.77 16.22
C ALA A 105 12.85 7.97 15.26
N ARG A 106 11.96 8.95 15.54
CA ARG A 106 11.74 10.16 14.74
C ARG A 106 12.25 11.43 15.42
N GLN A 107 12.22 11.47 16.75
CA GLN A 107 12.75 12.55 17.58
C GLN A 107 13.59 11.97 18.74
N PRO A 108 14.85 11.56 18.50
CA PRO A 108 15.71 10.97 19.54
C PRO A 108 16.00 11.87 20.74
N GLN A 109 15.75 13.18 20.62
CA GLN A 109 15.96 14.18 21.67
C GLN A 109 14.66 14.56 22.42
N ASN A 110 13.53 13.88 22.15
CA ASN A 110 12.27 14.16 22.83
C ASN A 110 12.35 13.75 24.32
N ARG A 111 12.56 14.73 25.19
CA ARG A 111 12.75 14.54 26.64
C ARG A 111 11.53 13.94 27.34
N GLU A 112 10.31 14.23 26.87
CA GLU A 112 9.09 13.66 27.43
C GLU A 112 9.01 12.17 27.10
N ALA A 113 9.22 11.81 25.83
CA ALA A 113 9.19 10.42 25.39
C ALA A 113 10.25 9.56 26.10
N LEU A 114 11.46 10.10 26.30
CA LEU A 114 12.52 9.44 27.10
C LEU A 114 12.09 9.22 28.57
N ARG A 115 11.43 10.20 29.18
CA ARG A 115 10.93 10.10 30.57
C ARG A 115 9.86 9.01 30.69
N LEU A 116 8.87 9.03 29.79
CA LEU A 116 7.79 8.04 29.73
C LEU A 116 8.31 6.62 29.42
N GLN A 117 9.36 6.49 28.61
CA GLN A 117 9.96 5.19 28.28
C GLN A 117 10.66 4.57 29.50
N ALA A 118 11.38 5.37 30.28
CA ALA A 118 11.98 4.93 31.55
C ALA A 118 10.92 4.52 32.58
N GLU A 119 9.82 5.27 32.68
CA GLU A 119 8.68 4.98 33.55
C GLU A 119 7.98 3.65 33.17
N ALA A 120 7.62 3.48 31.89
CA ALA A 120 6.94 2.28 31.40
C ALA A 120 7.81 1.02 31.48
N SER A 121 9.12 1.12 31.21
CA SER A 121 10.04 -0.02 31.28
C SER A 121 10.31 -0.49 32.71
N GLN A 122 10.38 0.43 33.70
CA GLN A 122 10.46 0.06 35.11
C GLN A 122 9.18 -0.63 35.60
N ALA A 123 8.02 -0.11 35.22
CA ALA A 123 6.74 -0.71 35.60
C ALA A 123 6.53 -2.10 34.96
N LEU A 124 6.91 -2.28 33.68
CA LEU A 124 6.87 -3.58 33.02
C LEU A 124 7.88 -4.57 33.63
N ALA A 125 9.07 -4.13 34.02
CA ALA A 125 10.05 -4.96 34.72
C ALA A 125 9.54 -5.44 36.10
N ALA A 126 8.80 -4.58 36.83
CA ALA A 126 8.15 -4.96 38.08
C ALA A 126 7.00 -5.96 37.89
N GLN A 127 6.26 -5.89 36.77
CA GLN A 127 5.26 -6.91 36.40
C GLN A 127 5.89 -8.25 35.97
N SER A 128 7.12 -8.22 35.43
CA SER A 128 7.72 -9.36 34.74
C SER A 128 8.60 -10.26 35.62
N GLN A 129 8.45 -10.23 36.96
CA GLN A 129 9.15 -11.18 37.84
C GLN A 129 8.52 -12.59 37.75
N PRO A 130 9.19 -13.61 37.18
CA PRO A 130 8.54 -14.89 36.89
C PRO A 130 8.58 -15.85 38.08
N ALA A 131 7.54 -16.68 38.19
CA ALA A 131 7.70 -18.01 38.77
C ALA A 131 8.35 -18.94 37.72
N GLU A 132 9.22 -19.85 38.15
CA GLU A 132 10.08 -20.63 37.26
C GLU A 132 9.39 -21.84 36.61
N SER A 133 9.45 -22.00 35.29
CA SER A 133 9.69 -23.28 34.58
C SER A 133 9.79 -23.13 33.04
N PRO A 134 10.41 -24.08 32.31
CA PRO A 134 10.93 -23.81 30.96
C PRO A 134 10.17 -24.47 29.78
N ALA A 135 10.16 -23.72 28.67
CA ALA A 135 10.09 -24.09 27.23
C ALA A 135 9.73 -25.52 26.75
N THR A 136 8.86 -25.57 25.74
CA THR A 136 8.88 -26.57 24.63
C THR A 136 8.26 -25.93 23.37
N PRO A 137 8.87 -26.04 22.18
CA PRO A 137 8.30 -25.49 20.94
C PRO A 137 7.13 -26.35 20.42
N THR A 138 6.05 -25.71 20.00
CA THR A 138 4.82 -26.37 19.51
C THR A 138 4.66 -26.16 17.99
N PRO A 139 4.20 -27.16 17.22
CA PRO A 139 3.90 -27.03 15.78
C PRO A 139 2.81 -25.97 15.49
N PRO A 140 2.62 -25.54 14.23
CA PRO A 140 1.67 -24.49 13.86
C PRO A 140 0.26 -24.77 14.40
N GLN A 141 -0.19 -23.89 15.28
CA GLN A 141 -1.48 -23.95 15.95
C GLN A 141 -2.60 -23.63 14.94
N PRO A 142 -3.72 -24.37 14.92
CA PRO A 142 -4.88 -24.00 14.09
C PRO A 142 -5.42 -22.64 14.51
N THR A 143 -5.96 -21.87 13.54
CA THR A 143 -6.64 -20.59 13.81
C THR A 143 -7.62 -20.75 14.96
N ALA A 144 -7.43 -19.94 16.01
CA ALA A 144 -8.30 -19.93 17.16
C ALA A 144 -9.70 -19.46 16.72
N THR A 145 -10.63 -20.39 16.60
CA THR A 145 -12.06 -20.06 16.56
C THR A 145 -12.38 -19.28 17.84
N PRO A 146 -13.04 -18.11 17.76
CA PRO A 146 -13.28 -17.29 18.95
C PRO A 146 -14.04 -18.09 20.00
N GLU A 147 -13.43 -18.23 21.17
CA GLU A 147 -14.01 -18.97 22.28
C GLU A 147 -15.30 -18.27 22.74
N PRO A 148 -16.42 -18.99 22.93
CA PRO A 148 -17.70 -18.36 23.25
C PRO A 148 -17.65 -17.71 24.62
N SER A 149 -17.58 -16.37 24.62
CA SER A 149 -17.69 -15.54 25.83
C SER A 149 -18.93 -15.95 26.63
N PRO A 150 -18.83 -16.16 27.95
CA PRO A 150 -19.93 -16.67 28.75
C PRO A 150 -21.10 -15.69 28.73
N THR A 151 -22.26 -16.15 28.24
CA THR A 151 -23.49 -15.35 28.19
C THR A 151 -23.83 -14.85 29.59
N PRO A 152 -23.97 -13.54 29.81
CA PRO A 152 -24.44 -12.98 31.08
C PRO A 152 -25.73 -13.64 31.58
N GLY A 153 -25.85 -13.80 32.90
CA GLY A 153 -27.07 -14.29 33.53
C GLY A 153 -28.25 -13.34 33.33
N GLN A 154 -29.46 -13.83 33.65
CA GLN A 154 -30.72 -13.11 33.43
C GLN A 154 -30.69 -11.68 33.99
N ILE A 155 -30.72 -10.69 33.09
CA ILE A 155 -30.63 -9.27 33.44
C ILE A 155 -31.94 -8.83 34.11
N SER A 156 -31.85 -8.34 35.34
CA SER A 156 -33.02 -7.96 36.16
C SER A 156 -33.57 -6.56 35.85
N SER A 157 -32.73 -5.64 35.36
CA SER A 157 -33.10 -4.26 35.02
C SER A 157 -32.46 -3.84 33.70
N PRO A 158 -33.24 -3.57 32.63
CA PRO A 158 -32.68 -3.21 31.33
C PRO A 158 -32.06 -1.81 31.34
N GLU A 159 -32.55 -0.87 32.16
CA GLU A 159 -31.97 0.47 32.26
C GLU A 159 -30.58 0.43 32.92
N GLU A 160 -30.45 -0.25 34.06
CA GLU A 160 -29.19 -0.35 34.79
C GLU A 160 -28.10 -1.05 33.97
N GLU A 161 -28.46 -2.11 33.25
CA GLU A 161 -27.51 -2.80 32.36
C GLU A 161 -27.16 -1.94 31.14
N LEU A 162 -28.10 -1.23 30.51
CA LEU A 162 -27.75 -0.31 29.43
C LEU A 162 -26.81 0.81 29.92
N GLN A 163 -26.99 1.31 31.15
CA GLN A 163 -26.03 2.22 31.79
C GLN A 163 -24.67 1.57 32.10
N ARG A 164 -24.59 0.24 32.28
CA ARG A 164 -23.32 -0.50 32.33
C ARG A 164 -22.68 -0.60 30.94
N LEU A 165 -23.43 -1.01 29.91
CA LEU A 165 -22.93 -1.19 28.54
C LEU A 165 -22.44 0.12 27.91
N ARG A 166 -23.12 1.24 28.17
CA ARG A 166 -22.64 2.59 27.82
C ARG A 166 -21.26 2.89 28.43
N ARG A 167 -21.03 2.52 29.71
CA ARG A 167 -19.73 2.72 30.38
C ARG A 167 -18.62 1.86 29.79
N LEU A 168 -18.88 0.57 29.50
CA LEU A 168 -17.91 -0.30 28.82
C LEU A 168 -17.47 0.30 27.48
N SER A 169 -18.45 0.79 26.70
CA SER A 169 -18.22 1.42 25.39
C SER A 169 -17.40 2.72 25.50
N VAL A 170 -17.64 3.55 26.52
CA VAL A 170 -16.85 4.77 26.79
C VAL A 170 -15.45 4.44 27.29
N ASN A 171 -15.30 3.41 28.11
CA ASN A 171 -14.03 2.93 28.65
C ASN A 171 -13.17 2.17 27.62
N LYS A 172 -13.72 1.87 26.43
CA LYS A 172 -13.09 1.04 25.37
C LYS A 172 -12.89 -0.42 25.79
N GLU A 173 -13.70 -0.92 26.73
CA GLU A 173 -13.79 -2.33 27.16
C GLU A 173 -14.54 -3.14 26.10
N TRP A 174 -13.96 -3.25 24.89
CA TRP A 174 -14.69 -3.64 23.69
C TRP A 174 -15.18 -5.09 23.68
N ALA A 175 -14.42 -6.04 24.24
CA ALA A 175 -14.82 -7.44 24.28
C ALA A 175 -16.03 -7.65 25.21
N GLU A 176 -15.99 -6.98 26.37
CA GLU A 176 -17.03 -6.95 27.39
C GLU A 176 -18.27 -6.20 26.87
N ALA A 177 -18.08 -5.10 26.13
CA ALA A 177 -19.15 -4.36 25.49
C ALA A 177 -19.87 -5.21 24.42
N VAL A 178 -19.12 -5.86 23.51
CA VAL A 178 -19.70 -6.73 22.47
C VAL A 178 -20.47 -7.91 23.09
N SER A 179 -19.87 -8.60 24.07
CA SER A 179 -20.53 -9.73 24.76
C SER A 179 -21.79 -9.28 25.51
N GLY A 180 -21.71 -8.16 26.22
CA GLY A 180 -22.84 -7.59 26.95
C GLY A 180 -23.97 -7.07 26.06
N LEU A 181 -23.66 -6.30 25.00
CA LEU A 181 -24.64 -5.74 24.07
C LEU A 181 -25.36 -6.82 23.25
N THR A 182 -24.64 -7.85 22.80
CA THR A 182 -25.27 -8.96 22.07
C THR A 182 -26.20 -9.78 22.96
N ALA A 183 -25.83 -10.05 24.22
CA ALA A 183 -26.71 -10.70 25.19
C ALA A 183 -27.91 -9.81 25.57
N PHE A 184 -27.70 -8.50 25.74
CA PHE A 184 -28.77 -7.54 26.02
C PHE A 184 -29.80 -7.50 24.88
N GLN A 185 -29.37 -7.45 23.62
CA GLN A 185 -30.28 -7.50 22.47
C GLN A 185 -31.00 -8.85 22.31
N GLN A 186 -30.44 -9.96 22.81
CA GLN A 186 -31.13 -11.24 22.84
C GLN A 186 -32.23 -11.25 23.91
N GLN A 187 -31.98 -10.70 25.10
CA GLN A 187 -32.97 -10.66 26.19
C GLN A 187 -34.04 -9.57 26.00
N PHE A 188 -33.67 -8.42 25.42
CA PHE A 188 -34.57 -7.27 25.23
C PHE A 188 -34.54 -6.73 23.77
N PRO A 189 -35.01 -7.49 22.76
CA PRO A 189 -34.82 -7.15 21.33
C PRO A 189 -35.33 -5.78 20.87
N ASN A 190 -36.27 -5.18 21.61
CA ASN A 190 -36.93 -3.91 21.27
C ASN A 190 -36.54 -2.74 22.20
N TYR A 191 -35.71 -2.96 23.22
CA TYR A 191 -35.40 -1.93 24.23
C TYR A 191 -34.25 -1.04 23.74
N GLU A 192 -34.51 0.27 23.59
CA GLU A 192 -33.56 1.27 23.07
C GLU A 192 -32.78 0.79 21.84
N ARG A 193 -33.51 0.21 20.87
CA ARG A 193 -32.90 -0.58 19.79
C ARG A 193 -31.89 0.22 18.97
N GLU A 194 -32.24 1.44 18.59
CA GLU A 194 -31.36 2.35 17.83
C GLU A 194 -30.05 2.66 18.59
N GLU A 195 -30.11 2.87 19.91
CA GLU A 195 -28.90 3.12 20.70
C GLU A 195 -28.08 1.85 20.88
N THR A 196 -28.70 0.70 21.16
CA THR A 196 -27.96 -0.56 21.32
C THR A 196 -27.30 -1.01 20.03
N ASP A 197 -27.93 -0.80 18.87
CA ASP A 197 -27.31 -1.05 17.55
C ASP A 197 -26.14 -0.09 17.30
N ARG A 198 -26.27 1.20 17.64
CA ARG A 198 -25.16 2.16 17.52
C ARG A 198 -23.99 1.79 18.45
N LEU A 199 -24.25 1.49 19.72
CA LEU A 199 -23.23 1.08 20.69
C LEU A 199 -22.54 -0.23 20.25
N LEU A 200 -23.30 -1.18 19.67
CA LEU A 200 -22.76 -2.44 19.19
C LEU A 200 -21.93 -2.27 17.91
N PHE A 201 -22.34 -1.37 17.00
CA PHE A 201 -21.52 -0.94 15.86
C PHE A 201 -20.20 -0.31 16.32
N ASP A 202 -20.27 0.70 17.21
CA ASP A 202 -19.10 1.38 17.77
C ASP A 202 -18.14 0.36 18.45
N ALA A 203 -18.68 -0.59 19.22
CA ALA A 203 -17.91 -1.63 19.89
C ALA A 203 -17.31 -2.67 18.92
N TYR A 204 -18.04 -3.08 17.86
CA TYR A 204 -17.49 -3.96 16.82
C TYR A 204 -16.32 -3.30 16.08
N LEU A 205 -16.41 -2.00 15.73
CA LEU A 205 -15.29 -1.29 15.10
C LEU A 205 -14.07 -1.24 16.02
N GLY A 206 -14.27 -0.84 17.29
CA GLY A 206 -13.22 -0.77 18.30
C GLY A 206 -12.54 -2.12 18.56
N TYR A 207 -13.33 -3.19 18.66
CA TYR A 207 -12.79 -4.54 18.87
C TYR A 207 -12.04 -5.05 17.64
N SER A 208 -12.58 -4.82 16.43
CA SER A 208 -11.91 -5.20 15.18
C SER A 208 -10.54 -4.53 15.04
N GLN A 209 -10.44 -3.22 15.35
CA GLN A 209 -9.16 -2.51 15.36
C GLN A 209 -8.19 -3.10 16.40
N MET A 210 -8.66 -3.37 17.62
CA MET A 210 -7.84 -4.01 18.66
C MET A 210 -7.31 -5.39 18.23
N LEU A 211 -8.11 -6.17 17.50
CA LEU A 211 -7.70 -7.48 16.98
C LEU A 211 -6.64 -7.31 15.88
N PHE A 212 -6.83 -6.38 14.94
CA PHE A 212 -5.83 -6.05 13.91
C PHE A 212 -4.49 -5.56 14.52
N GLU A 213 -4.51 -4.67 15.52
CA GLU A 213 -3.31 -4.18 16.22
C GLU A 213 -2.55 -5.29 17.00
N ASN A 214 -3.20 -6.42 17.26
CA ASN A 214 -2.62 -7.62 17.85
C ASN A 214 -2.37 -8.75 16.83
N ASN A 215 -2.43 -8.46 15.53
CA ASN A 215 -2.22 -9.37 14.39
C ASN A 215 -3.28 -10.49 14.25
N GLN A 216 -4.44 -10.35 14.90
CA GLN A 216 -5.56 -11.28 14.82
C GLN A 216 -6.50 -10.92 13.66
N SER A 217 -5.98 -11.05 12.44
CA SER A 217 -6.64 -10.62 11.20
C SER A 217 -7.99 -11.32 10.96
N GLU A 218 -8.07 -12.64 11.17
CA GLU A 218 -9.31 -13.40 10.93
C GLU A 218 -10.42 -13.06 11.94
N PRO A 219 -10.17 -13.01 13.28
CA PRO A 219 -11.15 -12.48 14.23
C PRO A 219 -11.54 -11.01 13.96
N GLY A 220 -10.60 -10.15 13.58
CA GLY A 220 -10.88 -8.75 13.27
C GLY A 220 -11.81 -8.59 12.06
N LEU A 221 -11.60 -9.37 11.00
CA LEU A 221 -12.50 -9.42 9.83
C LEU A 221 -13.90 -9.93 10.21
N TYR A 222 -13.99 -10.94 11.07
CA TYR A 222 -15.27 -11.46 11.55
C TYR A 222 -16.12 -10.36 12.22
N TYR A 223 -15.59 -9.67 13.23
CA TYR A 223 -16.32 -8.60 13.92
C TYR A 223 -16.61 -7.40 13.01
N LEU A 224 -15.73 -7.10 12.06
CA LEU A 224 -15.97 -6.04 11.08
C LEU A 224 -17.16 -6.37 10.16
N SER A 225 -17.31 -7.64 9.74
CA SER A 225 -18.47 -8.13 8.98
C SER A 225 -19.78 -8.19 9.77
N LEU A 226 -19.73 -7.97 11.09
CA LEU A 226 -20.91 -7.75 11.93
C LEU A 226 -21.26 -6.25 12.01
N ALA A 227 -20.26 -5.37 12.10
CA ALA A 227 -20.45 -3.93 11.97
C ALA A 227 -21.07 -3.54 10.62
N GLU A 228 -20.65 -4.14 9.51
CA GLU A 228 -21.23 -3.91 8.17
C GLU A 228 -22.75 -4.15 8.08
N ARG A 229 -23.31 -4.97 8.99
CA ARG A 229 -24.75 -5.27 9.04
C ARG A 229 -25.56 -4.22 9.80
N LEU A 230 -24.89 -3.40 10.62
CA LEU A 230 -25.49 -2.35 11.44
C LEU A 230 -25.26 -0.95 10.84
N GLY A 231 -24.16 -0.75 10.10
CA GLY A 231 -23.83 0.54 9.51
C GLY A 231 -22.72 0.47 8.45
N ALA A 232 -22.61 1.54 7.65
CA ALA A 232 -21.54 1.66 6.66
C ALA A 232 -20.19 1.94 7.34
N LEU A 233 -19.16 1.15 7.00
CA LEU A 233 -17.83 1.30 7.58
C LEU A 233 -17.22 2.70 7.30
N PRO A 234 -16.48 3.30 8.25
CA PRO A 234 -15.60 4.42 7.95
C PRO A 234 -14.41 3.94 7.09
N GLN A 235 -13.84 4.82 6.27
CA GLN A 235 -12.81 4.44 5.29
C GLN A 235 -11.62 3.71 5.93
N VAL A 236 -11.13 4.19 7.07
CA VAL A 236 -10.01 3.57 7.80
C VAL A 236 -10.25 2.09 8.10
N MET A 237 -11.50 1.67 8.35
CA MET A 237 -11.80 0.27 8.62
C MET A 237 -11.89 -0.57 7.35
N ARG A 238 -12.25 0.01 6.18
CA ARG A 238 -12.08 -0.66 4.87
C ARG A 238 -10.61 -0.80 4.47
N ASP A 239 -9.78 0.16 4.84
CA ASP A 239 -8.33 0.06 4.63
C ASP A 239 -7.78 -1.13 5.46
N TYR A 240 -8.14 -1.20 6.75
CA TYR A 240 -7.84 -2.34 7.62
C TYR A 240 -8.40 -3.69 7.12
N GLN A 241 -9.63 -3.73 6.59
CA GLN A 241 -10.25 -4.91 5.96
C GLN A 241 -9.36 -5.43 4.82
N THR A 242 -8.99 -4.54 3.89
CA THR A 242 -8.13 -4.86 2.74
C THR A 242 -6.76 -5.40 3.20
N TRP A 243 -6.14 -4.77 4.21
CA TRP A 243 -4.85 -5.22 4.74
C TRP A 243 -4.94 -6.58 5.45
N ALA A 244 -6.02 -6.82 6.21
CA ALA A 244 -6.28 -8.08 6.88
C ALA A 244 -6.54 -9.22 5.87
N GLU A 245 -7.28 -8.96 4.79
CA GLU A 245 -7.54 -9.94 3.73
C GLU A 245 -6.26 -10.31 2.96
N LEU A 246 -5.41 -9.33 2.61
CA LEU A 246 -4.10 -9.57 2.02
C LEU A 246 -3.19 -10.37 2.97
N TYR A 247 -3.19 -10.03 4.27
CA TYR A 247 -2.39 -10.72 5.27
C TYR A 247 -2.84 -12.18 5.46
N THR A 248 -4.14 -12.43 5.60
CA THR A 248 -4.71 -13.77 5.76
C THR A 248 -4.44 -14.65 4.53
N GLN A 249 -4.59 -14.11 3.32
CA GLN A 249 -4.23 -14.83 2.10
C GLN A 249 -2.73 -15.13 2.06
N GLY A 250 -1.87 -14.12 2.25
CA GLY A 250 -0.42 -14.28 2.21
C GLY A 250 0.12 -15.25 3.26
N ILE A 251 -0.41 -15.21 4.49
CA ILE A 251 0.06 -16.08 5.58
C ILE A 251 -0.38 -17.54 5.39
N SER A 252 -1.52 -17.79 4.71
CA SER A 252 -1.99 -19.16 4.41
C SER A 252 -1.04 -19.94 3.50
N PHE A 253 -0.24 -19.25 2.67
CA PHE A 253 0.77 -19.83 1.80
C PHE A 253 2.20 -19.81 2.38
N TYR A 254 2.42 -19.14 3.52
CA TYR A 254 3.76 -18.96 4.10
C TYR A 254 4.37 -20.31 4.51
N GLY A 255 5.58 -20.62 4.05
CA GLY A 255 6.24 -21.91 4.28
C GLY A 255 5.79 -23.04 3.34
N VAL A 256 4.74 -22.84 2.53
CA VAL A 256 4.15 -23.87 1.66
C VAL A 256 4.28 -23.51 0.17
N ASN A 257 3.92 -22.28 -0.20
CA ASN A 257 4.05 -21.74 -1.55
C ASN A 257 4.55 -20.28 -1.47
N TRP A 258 5.86 -20.11 -1.60
CA TRP A 258 6.48 -18.79 -1.48
C TRP A 258 6.12 -17.83 -2.60
N ASP A 259 5.79 -18.31 -3.81
CA ASP A 259 5.42 -17.43 -4.92
C ASP A 259 4.05 -16.79 -4.65
N ALA A 260 3.09 -17.60 -4.18
CA ALA A 260 1.78 -17.13 -3.73
C ALA A 260 1.88 -16.24 -2.49
N ALA A 261 2.70 -16.62 -1.49
CA ALA A 261 2.93 -15.76 -0.33
C ALA A 261 3.56 -14.40 -0.72
N ALA A 262 4.53 -14.40 -1.65
CA ALA A 262 5.19 -13.20 -2.13
C ALA A 262 4.23 -12.28 -2.90
N TYR A 263 3.30 -12.83 -3.69
CA TYR A 263 2.27 -12.05 -4.37
C TYR A 263 1.49 -11.15 -3.39
N TYR A 264 0.88 -11.73 -2.36
CA TYR A 264 0.11 -10.96 -1.36
C TYR A 264 0.99 -10.06 -0.48
N PHE A 265 2.18 -10.52 -0.08
CA PHE A 265 3.05 -9.72 0.80
C PHE A 265 3.79 -8.58 0.09
N ARG A 266 3.95 -8.61 -1.25
CA ARG A 266 4.40 -7.45 -2.05
C ARG A 266 3.41 -6.30 -1.92
N ASP A 267 2.15 -6.55 -2.24
CA ASP A 267 1.09 -5.54 -2.19
C ASP A 267 0.87 -5.04 -0.76
N LEU A 268 0.86 -5.94 0.23
CA LEU A 268 0.69 -5.56 1.63
C LEU A 268 1.89 -4.76 2.19
N CYS A 269 3.13 -5.10 1.82
CA CYS A 269 4.31 -4.33 2.21
C CYS A 269 4.28 -2.91 1.60
N LEU A 270 3.80 -2.76 0.36
CA LEU A 270 3.67 -1.47 -0.31
C LEU A 270 2.54 -0.62 0.31
N ALA A 271 1.38 -1.22 0.62
CA ALA A 271 0.20 -0.50 1.11
C ALA A 271 0.22 -0.24 2.63
N ALA A 272 0.66 -1.22 3.43
CA ALA A 272 0.63 -1.19 4.89
C ALA A 272 1.86 -1.89 5.50
N PRO A 273 3.08 -1.33 5.36
CA PRO A 273 4.33 -1.96 5.81
C PRO A 273 4.36 -2.33 7.31
N PHE A 274 3.54 -1.66 8.12
CA PHE A 274 3.37 -1.88 9.56
C PHE A 274 2.41 -3.03 9.89
N TYR A 275 1.48 -3.40 9.00
CA TYR A 275 0.46 -4.41 9.29
C TYR A 275 1.10 -5.79 9.35
N GLY A 276 1.00 -6.49 10.49
CA GLY A 276 1.56 -7.84 10.62
C GLY A 276 3.07 -7.95 10.40
N ASN A 277 3.83 -6.85 10.45
CA ASN A 277 5.21 -6.74 9.97
C ASN A 277 5.38 -7.18 8.49
N ALA A 278 4.47 -6.76 7.61
CA ALA A 278 4.37 -7.20 6.21
C ALA A 278 5.70 -7.21 5.44
N CYS A 279 6.51 -6.15 5.52
CA CYS A 279 7.79 -6.10 4.80
C CYS A 279 8.86 -7.04 5.36
N ALA A 280 8.83 -7.35 6.66
CA ALA A 280 9.74 -8.36 7.24
C ALA A 280 9.29 -9.78 6.85
N LYS A 281 7.98 -10.04 6.77
CA LYS A 281 7.44 -11.28 6.21
C LYS A 281 7.80 -11.42 4.73
N LEU A 282 7.66 -10.36 3.93
CA LEU A 282 8.09 -10.34 2.54
C LEU A 282 9.58 -10.64 2.40
N LEU A 283 10.45 -9.96 3.16
CA LEU A 283 11.88 -10.23 3.17
C LEU A 283 12.19 -11.71 3.42
N ASN A 284 11.57 -12.31 4.45
CA ASN A 284 11.74 -13.73 4.77
C ASN A 284 11.25 -14.65 3.64
N ILE A 285 10.13 -14.33 2.98
CA ILE A 285 9.60 -15.09 1.83
C ILE A 285 10.58 -15.02 0.65
N LEU A 286 11.07 -13.83 0.30
CA LEU A 286 11.99 -13.63 -0.82
C LEU A 286 13.31 -14.38 -0.58
N VAL A 287 13.86 -14.31 0.64
CA VAL A 287 15.08 -15.04 1.01
C VAL A 287 14.83 -16.56 1.00
N ALA A 288 13.75 -17.05 1.60
CA ALA A 288 13.44 -18.48 1.62
C ALA A 288 13.16 -19.05 0.21
N ARG A 289 12.61 -18.25 -0.71
CA ARG A 289 12.43 -18.64 -2.11
C ARG A 289 13.76 -18.66 -2.87
N GLY A 290 14.63 -17.67 -2.64
CA GLY A 290 16.00 -17.68 -3.14
C GLY A 290 16.80 -18.89 -2.64
N ASP A 291 16.63 -19.26 -1.37
CA ASP A 291 17.28 -20.44 -0.76
C ASP A 291 16.80 -21.76 -1.38
N GLN A 292 15.52 -21.87 -1.76
CA GLN A 292 15.03 -23.06 -2.49
C GLN A 292 15.68 -23.22 -3.87
N TYR A 293 15.82 -22.13 -4.64
CA TYR A 293 16.50 -22.18 -5.94
C TYR A 293 18.00 -22.44 -5.77
N ALA A 294 18.65 -21.82 -4.78
CA ALA A 294 20.06 -22.04 -4.46
C ALA A 294 20.34 -23.50 -4.01
N TYR A 295 19.43 -24.13 -3.26
CA TYR A 295 19.52 -25.54 -2.88
C TYR A 295 19.43 -26.51 -4.07
N LEU A 296 18.77 -26.10 -5.15
CA LEU A 296 18.69 -26.83 -6.42
C LEU A 296 19.80 -26.45 -7.42
N GLU A 297 20.78 -25.64 -7.00
CA GLU A 297 21.84 -25.04 -7.84
C GLU A 297 21.30 -24.20 -9.01
N ASP A 298 20.03 -23.76 -8.95
CA ASP A 298 19.38 -22.93 -9.97
C ASP A 298 19.62 -21.44 -9.67
N TRP A 299 20.87 -21.02 -9.92
CA TRP A 299 21.41 -19.76 -9.41
C TRP A 299 20.78 -18.49 -10.01
N CYS A 300 20.28 -18.53 -11.25
CA CYS A 300 19.74 -17.34 -11.90
C CYS A 300 18.37 -16.91 -11.35
N PRO A 301 17.38 -17.80 -11.16
CA PRO A 301 16.21 -17.50 -10.36
C PRO A 301 16.58 -17.11 -8.93
N ALA A 302 17.50 -17.84 -8.26
CA ALA A 302 17.93 -17.52 -6.89
C ALA A 302 18.43 -16.06 -6.77
N GLN A 303 19.27 -15.60 -7.71
CA GLN A 303 19.72 -14.21 -7.79
C GLN A 303 18.54 -13.24 -7.84
N SER A 304 17.54 -13.47 -8.71
CA SER A 304 16.41 -12.54 -8.87
C SER A 304 15.61 -12.33 -7.57
N TRP A 305 15.40 -13.39 -6.78
CA TRP A 305 14.73 -13.31 -5.47
C TRP A 305 15.59 -12.60 -4.42
N TYR A 306 16.90 -12.88 -4.38
CA TYR A 306 17.82 -12.17 -3.48
C TYR A 306 18.01 -10.70 -3.84
N GLU A 307 17.97 -10.33 -5.12
CA GLU A 307 18.02 -8.93 -5.55
C GLU A 307 16.75 -8.15 -5.21
N GLU A 308 15.59 -8.81 -5.08
CA GLU A 308 14.40 -8.20 -4.50
C GLU A 308 14.50 -8.06 -2.98
N ALA A 309 14.95 -9.11 -2.29
CA ALA A 309 15.19 -9.06 -0.85
C ALA A 309 16.15 -7.92 -0.46
N TRP A 310 17.23 -7.74 -1.24
CA TRP A 310 18.22 -6.67 -1.06
C TRP A 310 17.68 -5.25 -1.23
N ARG A 311 16.59 -5.07 -2.00
CA ARG A 311 15.88 -3.78 -2.12
C ARG A 311 15.06 -3.44 -0.88
N LEU A 312 14.67 -4.43 -0.07
CA LEU A 312 13.95 -4.23 1.19
C LEU A 312 14.90 -4.09 2.39
N SER A 313 15.98 -4.87 2.42
CA SER A 313 17.01 -4.81 3.47
C SER A 313 18.36 -5.26 2.94
N SER A 314 19.38 -4.40 3.09
CA SER A 314 20.74 -4.66 2.65
C SER A 314 21.67 -4.95 3.83
N GLY A 315 22.52 -5.97 3.67
CA GLY A 315 23.49 -6.42 4.68
C GLY A 315 23.25 -7.84 5.18
N GLY A 316 23.95 -8.22 6.26
CA GLY A 316 23.86 -9.55 6.87
C GLY A 316 24.23 -10.69 5.93
N GLU A 317 23.72 -11.89 6.22
CA GLU A 317 23.96 -13.10 5.42
C GLU A 317 23.47 -13.00 3.97
N LEU A 318 22.47 -12.14 3.71
CA LEU A 318 21.92 -11.92 2.38
C LEU A 318 22.96 -11.38 1.40
N ALA A 319 23.97 -10.63 1.88
CA ALA A 319 25.08 -10.18 1.04
C ALA A 319 25.86 -11.37 0.44
N GLY A 320 26.13 -12.40 1.26
CA GLY A 320 26.80 -13.63 0.83
C GLY A 320 25.93 -14.47 -0.09
N LYS A 321 24.65 -14.68 0.26
CA LYS A 321 23.68 -15.42 -0.56
C LYS A 321 23.54 -14.81 -1.96
N LEU A 322 23.42 -13.49 -2.05
CA LEU A 322 23.30 -12.76 -3.31
C LEU A 322 24.57 -12.86 -4.17
N GLU A 323 25.76 -12.73 -3.58
CA GLU A 323 27.03 -12.80 -4.32
C GLU A 323 27.32 -14.23 -4.82
N THR A 324 27.00 -15.26 -4.00
CA THR A 324 27.05 -16.66 -4.43
C THR A 324 26.09 -16.90 -5.60
N ALA A 325 24.85 -16.42 -5.53
CA ALA A 325 23.87 -16.60 -6.61
C ALA A 325 24.27 -15.87 -7.91
N ARG A 326 24.82 -14.66 -7.82
CA ARG A 326 25.39 -13.94 -8.98
C ARG A 326 26.52 -14.71 -9.63
N THR A 327 27.48 -15.18 -8.83
CA THR A 327 28.63 -15.96 -9.32
C THR A 327 28.16 -17.26 -9.97
N GLY A 328 27.24 -17.98 -9.33
CA GLY A 328 26.64 -19.21 -9.87
C GLY A 328 25.86 -18.97 -11.17
N CYS A 329 25.10 -17.88 -11.26
CA CYS A 329 24.34 -17.54 -12.47
C CYS A 329 25.25 -17.18 -13.65
N LEU A 330 26.34 -16.43 -13.41
CA LEU A 330 27.34 -16.10 -14.43
C LEU A 330 28.13 -17.32 -14.94
N LEU A 331 28.17 -18.40 -14.15
CA LEU A 331 28.80 -19.68 -14.50
C LEU A 331 27.80 -20.73 -15.01
N ALA A 332 26.49 -20.44 -14.96
CA ALA A 332 25.46 -21.36 -15.41
C ALA A 332 25.53 -21.54 -16.93
N THR A 333 25.71 -22.80 -17.37
CA THR A 333 25.58 -23.15 -18.79
C THR A 333 24.12 -23.48 -19.09
N PRO A 334 23.55 -23.00 -20.21
CA PRO A 334 22.16 -23.29 -20.54
C PRO A 334 22.01 -24.79 -20.80
N ILE A 335 21.14 -25.44 -20.01
CA ILE A 335 20.76 -26.84 -20.24
C ILE A 335 20.16 -26.91 -21.65
N PRO A 336 20.65 -27.79 -22.55
CA PRO A 336 20.08 -27.93 -23.87
C PRO A 336 18.63 -28.41 -23.74
N SER A 337 17.70 -27.63 -24.28
CA SER A 337 16.30 -28.01 -24.35
C SER A 337 16.13 -29.15 -25.35
N GLU A 338 16.14 -30.39 -24.84
CA GLU A 338 15.76 -31.55 -25.65
C GLU A 338 14.36 -31.32 -26.23
N PRO A 339 14.16 -31.47 -27.56
CA PRO A 339 12.86 -31.29 -28.17
C PRO A 339 11.90 -32.34 -27.62
N ILE A 340 10.74 -31.89 -27.12
CA ILE A 340 9.74 -32.74 -26.45
C ILE A 340 9.20 -33.79 -27.42
N THR A 341 9.89 -34.93 -27.49
CA THR A 341 9.67 -35.97 -28.49
C THR A 341 8.75 -37.04 -27.93
N GLY A 342 7.44 -36.89 -28.19
CA GLY A 342 6.41 -37.79 -27.65
C GLY A 342 5.02 -37.17 -27.50
N THR A 343 4.87 -35.87 -27.77
CA THR A 343 3.56 -35.21 -27.89
C THR A 343 2.81 -35.69 -29.13
N LEU A 344 2.11 -36.82 -28.98
CA LEU A 344 1.03 -37.18 -29.90
C LEU A 344 0.04 -36.01 -29.99
N PRO A 345 -0.23 -35.47 -31.18
CA PRO A 345 -1.21 -34.40 -31.31
C PRO A 345 -2.59 -34.95 -30.96
N LEU A 346 -3.21 -34.43 -29.90
CA LEU A 346 -4.62 -34.64 -29.63
C LEU A 346 -5.43 -33.90 -30.70
N THR A 347 -5.71 -34.60 -31.80
CA THR A 347 -6.49 -34.09 -32.92
C THR A 347 -7.95 -33.87 -32.51
N ASN A 348 -8.22 -32.71 -31.92
CA ASN A 348 -9.53 -32.05 -31.88
C ASN A 348 -9.48 -30.58 -31.40
N THR A 349 -8.34 -30.06 -30.94
CA THR A 349 -8.17 -28.61 -30.75
C THR A 349 -7.92 -27.94 -32.10
N GLN A 350 -8.97 -27.38 -32.71
CA GLN A 350 -8.84 -26.58 -33.93
C GLN A 350 -8.03 -25.31 -33.63
N PRO A 351 -7.00 -24.95 -34.43
CA PRO A 351 -6.25 -23.73 -34.21
C PRO A 351 -7.15 -22.52 -34.39
N ILE A 352 -7.08 -21.57 -33.46
CA ILE A 352 -7.79 -20.30 -33.56
C ILE A 352 -7.13 -19.48 -34.66
N ILE A 353 -7.76 -19.42 -35.84
CA ILE A 353 -7.34 -18.54 -36.91
C ILE A 353 -7.73 -17.13 -36.50
N GLU A 354 -6.73 -16.28 -36.23
CA GLU A 354 -6.93 -14.88 -35.90
C GLU A 354 -7.70 -14.17 -37.02
N SER A 355 -8.96 -13.85 -36.74
CA SER A 355 -9.75 -12.93 -37.56
C SER A 355 -9.55 -11.51 -36.99
N PRO A 356 -9.19 -10.50 -37.80
CA PRO A 356 -8.91 -9.17 -37.30
C PRO A 356 -10.15 -8.57 -36.64
N PHE A 357 -10.03 -8.23 -35.36
CA PHE A 357 -11.12 -7.73 -34.53
C PHE A 357 -11.48 -6.28 -34.91
N ILE A 358 -12.49 -6.10 -35.74
CA ILE A 358 -13.05 -4.78 -36.06
C ILE A 358 -13.98 -4.37 -34.92
N ILE A 359 -13.60 -3.32 -34.20
CA ILE A 359 -14.37 -2.71 -33.11
C ILE A 359 -15.48 -1.82 -33.72
N PRO A 360 -16.74 -1.87 -33.23
CA PRO A 360 -17.80 -0.94 -33.61
C PRO A 360 -17.68 0.44 -32.94
#